data_AF-A0A536ELV6-F1
#
_entry.id   AF-A0A536ELV6-F1
#
_cell.length_a   1.000
_cell.length_b   1.000
_cell.length_c   1.000
_cell.angle_alpha   90.00
_cell.angle_beta   90.00
_cell.angle_gamma   90.00
#
_symmetry.space_group_name_H-M   'P 1'
#
loop_
_entity.id
_entity.type
_entity.pdbx_description
1 polymer ?
#
loop_
_entity_poly.entity_id
_entity_poly.type
_entity_poly.pdbx_seq_one_letter_code
_entity_poly.pdbx_strand_id
1 'polypeptide(L)'
;MLRPGESERRGSLRRLDDILESLEQLNLHDKTELPDHVAEALVMLGIEQPHSIPIPQLIERVWAMQQPYLITIVVERRRRRRRKVAAESTSLPDQAR
;
A
#
# COMPACT_ATOMS: atom_id res chain seq x y z
N MET A 1 19.43 3.98 -4.97
CA MET A 1 19.07 3.54 -3.62
C MET A 1 17.82 4.31 -3.19
N LEU A 2 16.76 3.63 -2.76
CA LEU A 2 15.54 4.27 -2.25
C LEU A 2 15.89 5.00 -0.95
N ARG A 3 15.30 6.17 -0.69
CA ARG A 3 15.53 6.88 0.58
C ARG A 3 15.01 5.99 1.75
N PRO A 4 15.63 6.01 2.94
CA PRO A 4 15.23 5.14 4.07
C PRO A 4 13.72 5.14 4.36
N GLY A 5 13.08 6.31 4.41
CA GLY A 5 11.63 6.43 4.61
C GLY A 5 10.74 6.02 3.42
N GLU A 6 11.33 5.75 2.25
CA GLU A 6 10.61 5.22 1.09
C GLU A 6 10.53 3.69 1.12
N SER A 7 11.56 3.03 1.66
CA SER A 7 11.56 1.58 1.90
C SER A 7 10.55 1.19 2.97
N GLU A 8 10.48 1.95 4.07
CA GLU A 8 9.49 1.75 5.14
C GLU A 8 8.05 1.92 4.62
N ARG A 9 7.77 2.99 3.86
CA ARG A 9 6.44 3.19 3.25
C ARG A 9 6.04 2.05 2.33
N ARG A 10 6.97 1.55 1.51
CA ARG A 10 6.70 0.39 0.64
C ARG A 10 6.42 -0.87 1.43
N GLY A 11 7.14 -1.08 2.54
CA GLY A 11 6.92 -2.20 3.46
C GLY A 11 5.56 -2.11 4.16
N SER A 12 5.16 -0.92 4.61
CA SER A 12 3.85 -0.71 5.23
C SER A 12 2.70 -0.94 4.24
N LEU A 13 2.80 -0.43 3.01
CA LEU A 13 1.75 -0.70 2.01
C LEU A 13 1.65 -2.18 1.67
N ARG A 14 2.78 -2.87 1.49
CA ARG A 14 2.75 -4.32 1.21
C ARG A 14 2.03 -5.09 2.33
N ARG A 15 2.32 -4.76 3.59
CA ARG A 15 1.62 -5.37 4.72
C ARG A 15 0.11 -5.10 4.70
N LEU A 16 -0.29 -3.87 4.36
CA LEU A 16 -1.70 -3.54 4.22
C LEU A 16 -2.36 -4.31 3.07
N ASP A 17 -1.68 -4.46 1.93
CA ASP A 17 -2.16 -5.24 0.79
C ASP A 17 -2.35 -6.73 1.16
N ASP A 18 -1.36 -7.34 1.82
CA ASP A 18 -1.39 -8.75 2.23
C ASP A 18 -2.55 -9.03 3.23
N ILE A 19 -2.77 -8.10 4.17
CA ILE A 19 -3.87 -8.18 5.14
C ILE A 19 -5.23 -7.98 4.47
N LEU A 20 -5.33 -7.02 3.55
CA LEU A 20 -6.56 -6.77 2.81
C LEU A 20 -6.96 -8.00 1.98
N GLU A 21 -6.02 -8.60 1.25
CA GLU A 21 -6.25 -9.82 0.48
C GLU A 21 -6.77 -10.96 1.37
N SER A 22 -6.17 -11.16 2.55
CA SER A 22 -6.60 -12.19 3.50
C SER A 22 -8.02 -11.95 3.99
N LEU A 23 -8.38 -10.71 4.35
CA LEU A 23 -9.72 -10.36 4.80
C LEU A 23 -10.77 -10.50 3.68
N GLU A 24 -10.42 -10.10 2.46
CA GLU A 24 -11.28 -10.26 1.28
C GLU A 24 -11.55 -11.74 0.97
N GLN A 25 -10.54 -12.61 1.07
CA GLN A 25 -10.72 -14.05 0.91
C GLN A 25 -11.65 -14.63 1.98
N LEU A 26 -11.47 -14.24 3.25
CA LEU A 26 -12.37 -14.67 4.33
C LEU A 26 -13.81 -14.23 4.06
N ASN A 27 -14.00 -12.98 3.64
CA ASN A 27 -15.31 -12.43 3.31
C ASN A 27 -15.94 -13.11 2.09
N LEU A 28 -15.16 -13.41 1.04
CA LEU A 28 -15.62 -14.12 -0.15
C LEU A 28 -16.11 -15.55 0.16
N HIS A 29 -15.53 -16.18 1.18
CA HIS A 29 -15.89 -17.52 1.64
C HIS A 29 -16.88 -17.51 2.82
N ASP A 30 -17.55 -16.38 3.09
CA ASP A 30 -18.50 -16.18 4.20
C ASP A 30 -17.96 -16.63 5.56
N LYS A 31 -16.64 -16.50 5.76
CA LYS A 31 -16.01 -16.82 7.05
C LYS A 31 -16.35 -15.71 8.04
N THR A 32 -16.73 -16.12 9.24
CA THR A 32 -17.01 -15.20 10.36
C THR A 32 -15.87 -15.15 11.35
N GLU A 33 -15.01 -16.17 11.35
CA GLU A 33 -13.86 -16.27 12.24
C GLU A 33 -12.63 -15.63 11.61
N LEU A 34 -12.01 -14.72 12.36
CA LEU A 34 -10.75 -14.09 12.02
C LEU A 34 -9.59 -14.96 12.52
N PRO A 35 -8.68 -15.43 11.64
CA PRO A 35 -7.50 -16.17 12.06
C PRO A 35 -6.56 -15.32 12.93
N ASP A 36 -5.97 -15.93 13.96
CA ASP A 36 -5.12 -15.24 14.95
C ASP A 36 -3.95 -14.49 14.30
N HIS A 37 -3.31 -15.06 13.29
CA HIS A 37 -2.19 -14.40 12.60
C HIS A 37 -2.62 -13.11 11.88
N VAL A 38 -3.86 -13.04 11.37
CA VAL A 38 -4.40 -11.81 10.75
C VAL A 38 -4.76 -10.80 11.85
N ALA A 39 -5.32 -11.27 12.97
CA ALA A 39 -5.61 -10.44 14.13
C ALA A 39 -4.36 -9.79 14.71
N GLU A 40 -3.28 -10.54 14.92
CA GLU A 40 -1.98 -10.02 15.36
C GLU A 40 -1.45 -8.95 14.40
N ALA A 41 -1.56 -9.19 13.09
CA ALA A 41 -1.15 -8.24 12.07
C ALA A 41 -1.97 -6.93 12.12
N LEU A 42 -3.29 -7.03 12.35
CA LEU A 42 -4.18 -5.88 12.53
C LEU A 42 -3.84 -5.09 13.81
N VAL A 43 -3.50 -5.78 14.91
CA VAL A 43 -3.04 -5.14 16.15
C VAL A 43 -1.73 -4.37 15.93
N MET A 44 -0.78 -4.93 15.18
CA MET A 44 0.46 -4.23 14.82
C MET A 44 0.21 -2.97 13.98
N LEU A 45 -0.93 -2.88 13.29
CA LEU A 45 -1.37 -1.70 12.55
C LEU A 45 -2.17 -0.70 13.42
N GLY A 46 -2.42 -1.01 14.70
CA GLY A 46 -3.18 -0.18 15.62
C GLY A 46 -4.69 -0.45 15.64
N ILE A 47 -5.16 -1.56 15.09
CA ILE A 47 -6.55 -1.99 15.22
C ILE A 47 -6.70 -2.79 16.51
N GLU A 48 -7.29 -2.16 17.53
CA GLU A 48 -7.55 -2.80 18.81
C GLU A 48 -8.71 -3.80 18.71
N GLN A 49 -8.57 -4.94 19.40
CA GLN A 49 -9.61 -5.99 19.50
C GLN A 49 -10.19 -6.43 18.14
N PRO A 50 -9.37 -6.88 17.18
CA PRO A 50 -9.82 -7.17 15.83
C PRO A 50 -10.86 -8.30 15.76
N HIS A 51 -10.84 -9.28 16.67
CA HIS A 51 -11.85 -10.35 16.75
C HIS A 51 -13.25 -9.85 17.13
N SER A 52 -13.37 -8.64 17.69
CA SER A 52 -14.66 -8.02 18.02
C SER A 52 -15.27 -7.24 16.85
N ILE A 53 -14.58 -7.18 15.72
CA ILE A 53 -14.97 -6.40 14.54
C ILE A 53 -15.33 -7.37 13.41
N PRO A 54 -16.51 -7.22 12.77
CA PRO A 54 -16.86 -8.01 11.59
C PRO A 54 -15.85 -7.84 10.45
N ILE A 55 -15.55 -8.92 9.73
CA ILE A 55 -14.60 -8.93 8.62
C ILE A 55 -14.86 -7.81 7.58
N PRO A 56 -16.11 -7.52 7.14
CA PRO A 56 -16.37 -6.39 6.25
C PRO A 56 -15.89 -5.04 6.80
N GLN A 57 -16.06 -4.79 8.09
CA GLN A 57 -15.59 -3.55 8.72
C GLN A 57 -14.07 -3.50 8.86
N LEU A 58 -13.41 -4.65 9.01
CA LEU A 58 -11.94 -4.73 8.98
C LEU A 58 -11.39 -4.39 7.58
N ILE A 59 -12.04 -4.86 6.51
CA ILE A 59 -11.70 -4.51 5.12
C ILE A 59 -11.76 -2.99 4.94
N GLU A 60 -12.85 -2.35 5.34
CA GLU A 60 -13.02 -0.89 5.22
C GLU A 60 -11.93 -0.11 5.98
N ARG A 61 -11.58 -0.55 7.20
CA ARG A 61 -10.54 0.08 8.02
C ARG A 61 -9.16 -0.05 7.38
N VAL A 62 -8.79 -1.24 6.92
CA VAL A 62 -7.50 -1.48 6.25
C VAL A 62 -7.42 -0.70 4.94
N TRP A 63 -8.50 -0.66 4.17
CA TRP A 63 -8.58 0.13 2.95
C TRP A 63 -8.41 1.63 3.21
N ALA A 64 -9.02 2.17 4.29
CA ALA A 64 -8.82 3.55 4.70
C ALA A 64 -7.34 3.84 5.07
N MET A 65 -6.67 2.89 5.71
CA MET A 65 -5.23 2.98 6.03
C MET A 65 -4.34 2.96 4.78
N GLN A 66 -4.77 2.32 3.69
CA GLN A 66 -4.03 2.32 2.41
C GLN A 66 -4.14 3.66 1.65
N GLN A 67 -5.25 4.41 1.79
CA GLN A 67 -5.51 5.63 1.00
C GLN A 67 -4.33 6.64 0.96
N PRO A 68 -3.66 6.97 2.08
CA PRO A 68 -2.53 7.91 2.08
C PRO A 68 -1.35 7.43 1.24
N TYR A 69 -1.14 6.11 1.15
CA TYR A 69 -0.04 5.50 0.40
C TYR A 69 -0.34 5.48 -1.10
N LEU A 70 -1.60 5.28 -1.51
CA LEU A 70 -2.00 5.26 -2.92
C LEU A 70 -1.80 6.62 -3.59
N ILE A 71 -2.22 7.71 -2.93
CA ILE A 71 -2.00 9.08 -3.41
C ILE A 71 -0.49 9.34 -3.55
N THR A 72 0.28 8.95 -2.54
CA THR A 72 1.74 9.11 -2.52
C THR A 72 2.41 8.34 -3.66
N ILE A 73 1.99 7.10 -3.93
CA ILE A 73 2.53 6.27 -5.01
C ILE A 73 2.20 6.83 -6.38
N VAL A 74 0.96 7.30 -6.59
CA VAL A 74 0.56 7.94 -7.84
C VAL A 74 1.39 9.20 -8.07
N VAL A 75 1.59 10.03 -7.04
CA VAL A 75 2.40 11.26 -7.12
C VAL A 75 3.88 10.94 -7.38
N GLU A 76 4.48 10.01 -6.64
CA GLU A 76 5.89 9.64 -6.84
C GLU A 76 6.12 8.95 -8.20
N ARG A 77 5.19 8.11 -8.66
CA ARG A 77 5.26 7.52 -10.01
C ARG A 77 5.21 8.60 -11.09
N ARG A 78 4.34 9.61 -10.94
CA ARG A 78 4.29 10.79 -11.84
C ARG A 78 5.60 11.60 -11.79
N ARG A 79 6.16 11.83 -10.60
CA ARG A 79 7.42 12.55 -10.41
C ARG A 79 8.59 11.84 -11.07
N ARG A 80 8.71 10.52 -10.88
CA ARG A 80 9.74 9.68 -11.53
C ARG A 80 9.62 9.71 -13.06
N ARG A 81 8.40 9.62 -13.60
CA ARG A 81 8.15 9.75 -15.05
C ARG A 81 8.60 11.11 -15.59
N ARG A 82 8.24 12.21 -14.93
CA ARG A 82 8.70 13.56 -15.35
C ARG A 82 10.22 13.69 -15.32
N ARG A 83 10.88 13.14 -14.30
CA ARG A 83 12.36 13.12 -14.24
C ARG A 83 12.98 12.33 -15.38
N LYS A 84 12.39 11.18 -15.76
CA LYS A 84 12.84 10.40 -16.91
C LYS A 84 12.71 11.21 -18.21
N VAL A 85 11.55 11.82 -18.45
CA VAL A 85 11.32 12.67 -19.63
C VAL A 85 12.28 13.86 -19.68
N ALA A 86 12.48 14.56 -18.56
CA ALA A 86 13.43 15.67 -18.49
C ALA A 86 14.88 15.23 -18.72
N ALA A 87 15.30 14.07 -18.20
CA ALA A 87 16.62 13.51 -18.45
C ALA A 87 16.81 13.11 -19.93
N GLU A 88 15.79 12.58 -20.58
CA GLU A 88 15.79 12.27 -22.03
C GLU A 88 15.91 13.55 -22.87
N SER A 89 15.23 14.63 -22.50
CA SER A 89 15.30 15.92 -23.21
C SER A 89 16.66 16.63 -23.07
N THR A 90 17.38 16.44 -21.96
CA THR A 90 18.74 16.98 -21.78
C THR A 90 19.82 16.12 -22.47
N SER A 91 19.48 14.90 -22.87
CA SER A 91 20.42 13.94 -23.49
C SER A 91 20.39 13.94 -25.02
N LEU A 92 19.59 14.80 -25.66
CA LEU A 92 19.67 15.01 -27.11
C LEU A 92 20.84 15.96 -27.39
N PRO A 93 21.98 15.50 -27.93
CA PRO A 93 22.97 16.42 -28.45
C PRO A 93 22.33 17.13 -29.64
N ASP A 94 22.47 18.45 -29.62
CA ASP A 94 22.24 19.36 -30.74
C ASP A 94 23.11 18.90 -31.92
N GLN A 95 22.61 17.95 -32.70
CA GLN A 95 23.24 17.53 -33.95
C GLN A 95 22.63 18.32 -35.09
N ALA A 96 23.40 19.33 -35.50
CA ALA A 96 23.52 19.96 -36.81
C ALA A 96 22.27 20.70 -37.34
N ARG A 97 22.34 22.03 -37.51
CA ARG A 97 22.92 22.74 -38.67
C ARG A 97 22.46 22.21 -40.02
#